data_AF-A0A6J4TVN3-F1
#
_entry.id   AF-A0A6J4TVN3-F1
#
_cell.length_a   1.000
_cell.length_b   1.000
_cell.length_c   1.000
_cell.angle_alpha   90.00
_cell.angle_beta   90.00
_cell.angle_gamma   90.00
#
_symmetry.space_group_name_H-M   'P 1'
#
loop_
_entity.id
_entity.type
_entity.pdbx_description
1 polymer ?
#
loop_
_entity_poly.entity_id
_entity_poly.type
_entity_poly.pdbx_seq_one_letter_code
_entity_poly.pdbx_strand_id
1 'polypeptide(L)'
;GEEFAGAFNEADVVLVAPVYAAGEQPLEGVDATALAEGIRARGHRMVRTVDSLDDLCLALRDLAAEGDMVICMGAGDITKWAATLAEGICEARAHKS
;
A
#
# COMPACT_ATOMS: atom_id res chain seq x y z
N GLY A 1 9.35 14.27 -9.25
CA GLY A 1 10.45 13.29 -9.11
C GLY A 1 10.84 13.10 -7.67
N GLU A 2 11.25 14.18 -6.99
CA GLU A 2 11.62 14.17 -5.57
C GLU A 2 10.42 14.29 -4.62
N GLU A 3 9.37 15.06 -4.98
CA GLU A 3 8.17 15.21 -4.13
C GLU A 3 7.43 13.89 -3.87
N PHE A 4 7.38 13.00 -4.88
CA PHE A 4 6.72 11.69 -4.73
C PHE A 4 7.51 10.75 -3.79
N ALA A 5 8.84 10.89 -3.77
CA ALA A 5 9.70 10.13 -2.87
C ALA A 5 9.69 10.71 -1.43
N GLY A 6 9.57 12.03 -1.29
CA GLY A 6 9.44 12.72 -0.01
C GLY A 6 8.17 12.31 0.75
N ALA A 7 7.05 12.20 0.03
CA ALA A 7 5.76 11.79 0.61
C ALA A 7 5.84 10.43 1.32
N PHE A 8 6.65 9.49 0.82
CA PHE A 8 6.85 8.21 1.50
C PHE A 8 7.67 8.36 2.77
N ASN A 9 8.72 9.20 2.78
CA ASN A 9 9.58 9.38 3.95
C ASN A 9 8.86 10.02 5.17
N GLU A 10 7.75 10.72 4.95
CA GLU A 10 6.92 11.26 6.02
C GLU A 10 5.95 10.22 6.60
N ALA A 11 5.69 9.11 5.91
CA ALA A 11 4.85 8.05 6.43
C ALA A 11 5.61 7.22 7.47
N ASP A 12 4.90 6.72 8.49
CA ASP A 12 5.47 5.73 9.40
C ASP A 12 5.52 4.33 8.76
N VAL A 13 4.55 4.04 7.88
CA VAL A 13 4.39 2.76 7.20
C VAL A 13 3.99 2.98 5.74
N VAL A 14 4.65 2.27 4.82
CA VAL A 14 4.27 2.23 3.40
C VAL A 14 3.92 0.81 2.99
N LEU A 15 2.70 0.61 2.49
CA LEU A 15 2.24 -0.63 1.88
C LEU A 15 2.16 -0.47 0.37
N VAL A 16 2.86 -1.32 -0.38
CA VAL A 16 2.99 -1.24 -1.83
C VAL A 16 2.17 -2.35 -2.48
N ALA A 17 1.10 -1.99 -3.19
CA ALA A 17 0.26 -2.91 -3.94
C ALA A 17 0.84 -3.24 -5.33
N PRO A 18 0.35 -4.28 -6.02
CA PRO A 18 0.83 -4.65 -7.36
C PRO A 18 0.64 -3.52 -8.37
N VAL A 19 1.56 -3.42 -9.33
CA VAL A 19 1.51 -2.39 -10.38
C VAL A 19 0.33 -2.64 -11.30
N TYR A 20 -0.54 -1.64 -11.43
CA TYR A 20 -1.62 -1.66 -12.41
C TYR A 20 -1.07 -1.37 -13.80
N ALA A 21 -1.06 -2.38 -14.69
CA ALA A 21 -0.43 -2.29 -16.01
C ALA A 21 -1.18 -1.38 -17.01
N ALA A 22 -2.38 -0.89 -16.69
CA ALA A 22 -3.18 0.02 -17.54
C ALA A 22 -3.35 -0.40 -19.02
N GLY A 23 -3.22 -1.70 -19.33
CA GLY A 23 -3.28 -2.24 -20.69
C GLY A 23 -1.95 -2.23 -21.45
N GLU A 24 -0.87 -1.75 -20.84
CA GLU A 24 0.49 -1.81 -21.36
C GLU A 24 1.17 -3.13 -20.98
N GLN A 25 2.23 -3.50 -21.71
CA GLN A 25 3.04 -4.64 -21.30
C GLN A 25 3.81 -4.28 -20.02
N PRO A 26 3.87 -5.20 -19.03
CA PRO A 26 4.71 -4.99 -17.85
C PRO A 26 6.13 -4.63 -18.25
N LEU A 27 6.67 -3.57 -17.64
CA LEU A 27 8.05 -3.19 -17.83
C LEU A 27 8.96 -4.08 -16.98
N GLU A 28 9.99 -4.65 -17.58
CA GLU A 28 10.96 -5.49 -16.87
C GLU A 28 11.65 -4.69 -15.76
N GLY A 29 11.62 -5.22 -14.54
CA GLY A 29 12.20 -4.57 -13.36
C GLY A 29 11.36 -3.43 -12.76
N VAL A 30 10.13 -3.21 -13.23
CA VAL A 30 9.20 -2.23 -12.64
C VAL A 30 7.99 -2.97 -12.05
N ASP A 31 8.17 -3.47 -10.84
CA ASP A 31 7.12 -4.11 -10.06
C ASP A 31 7.03 -3.54 -8.62
N ALA A 32 6.06 -4.03 -7.85
CA ALA A 32 5.86 -3.61 -6.47
C ALA A 32 7.09 -3.86 -5.58
N THR A 33 7.86 -4.91 -5.86
CA THR A 33 9.09 -5.26 -5.14
C THR A 33 10.17 -4.22 -5.42
N ALA A 34 10.43 -3.91 -6.69
CA ALA A 34 11.40 -2.90 -7.10
C ALA A 34 11.06 -1.51 -6.53
N LEU A 35 9.78 -1.15 -6.50
CA LEU A 35 9.33 0.10 -5.86
C LEU A 35 9.58 0.06 -4.34
N ALA A 36 9.19 -1.02 -3.66
CA ALA A 36 9.39 -1.16 -2.22
C ALA A 36 10.88 -1.12 -1.85
N GLU A 37 11.76 -1.75 -2.62
CA GLU A 37 13.22 -1.66 -2.47
C GLU A 37 13.74 -0.24 -2.69
N GLY A 38 13.25 0.45 -3.73
CA GLY A 38 13.60 1.84 -4.00
C GLY A 38 13.22 2.80 -2.87
N ILE A 39 12.10 2.55 -2.18
CA ILE A 39 11.67 3.32 -1.00
C ILE A 39 12.56 2.99 0.21
N ARG A 40 12.85 1.71 0.47
CA ARG A 40 13.77 1.29 1.55
C ARG A 40 15.17 1.86 1.37
N ALA A 41 15.71 1.83 0.16
CA ALA A 41 17.02 2.37 -0.16
C ALA A 41 17.14 3.88 0.12
N ARG A 42 16.01 4.60 0.16
CA ARG A 42 15.93 6.02 0.51
C ARG A 42 15.79 6.30 2.01
N GLY A 43 15.81 5.25 2.84
CA GLY A 43 15.86 5.36 4.31
C GLY A 43 14.53 5.07 5.01
N HIS A 44 13.47 4.72 4.29
CA HIS A 44 12.19 4.39 4.92
C HIS A 44 12.28 3.08 5.72
N ARG A 45 11.86 3.14 6.99
CA ARG A 45 12.08 2.04 7.95
C ARG A 45 11.09 0.91 7.82
N MET A 46 9.83 1.20 7.48
CA MET A 46 8.76 0.21 7.41
C MET A 46 8.07 0.25 6.06
N VAL A 47 8.55 -0.55 5.12
CA VAL A 47 7.92 -0.75 3.81
C VAL A 47 7.57 -2.23 3.68
N ARG A 48 6.37 -2.55 3.19
CA ARG A 48 5.94 -3.92 2.88
C ARG A 48 5.17 -3.93 1.57
N THR A 49 5.23 -5.02 0.84
CA THR A 49 4.36 -5.27 -0.31
C THR A 49 3.07 -5.95 0.18
N VAL A 50 1.98 -5.75 -0.56
CA VAL A 50 0.73 -6.50 -0.43
C VAL A 50 0.32 -7.02 -1.79
N ASP A 51 -0.31 -8.20 -1.84
CA ASP A 51 -0.64 -8.84 -3.11
C ASP A 51 -2.10 -8.61 -3.55
N SER A 52 -2.98 -8.25 -2.61
CA SER A 52 -4.41 -8.08 -2.87
C SER A 52 -5.06 -7.09 -1.89
N LEU A 53 -6.32 -6.75 -2.15
CA LEU A 53 -7.13 -5.97 -1.22
C LEU A 53 -7.30 -6.68 0.13
N ASP A 54 -7.50 -8.00 0.11
CA ASP A 54 -7.65 -8.80 1.34
C ASP A 54 -6.36 -8.76 2.18
N ASP A 55 -5.20 -8.89 1.52
CA ASP A 55 -3.90 -8.79 2.20
C ASP A 55 -3.65 -7.38 2.76
N LEU A 56 -4.07 -6.33 2.03
CA LEU A 56 -4.05 -4.95 2.53
C LEU A 56 -4.95 -4.79 3.77
N CYS A 57 -6.17 -5.32 3.75
CA CYS A 57 -7.09 -5.28 4.89
C CYS A 57 -6.52 -6.02 6.10
N LEU A 58 -5.90 -7.18 5.90
CA LEU A 58 -5.24 -7.95 6.96
C LEU A 58 -4.02 -7.21 7.53
N ALA A 59 -3.22 -6.55 6.68
CA ALA A 59 -2.10 -5.74 7.14
C ALA A 59 -2.59 -4.55 7.98
N LEU A 60 -3.58 -3.80 7.49
CA LEU A 60 -4.12 -2.63 8.19
C LEU A 60 -4.91 -2.99 9.45
N ARG A 61 -5.53 -4.18 9.50
CA ARG A 61 -6.14 -4.72 10.71
C ARG A 61 -5.18 -4.68 11.90
N ASP A 62 -3.93 -5.06 11.66
CA ASP A 62 -2.89 -5.19 12.69
C ASP A 62 -2.03 -3.94 12.86
N LEU A 63 -1.90 -3.11 11.82
CA LEU A 63 -1.06 -1.92 11.82
C LEU A 63 -1.80 -0.64 12.21
N ALA A 64 -3.01 -0.43 11.68
CA ALA A 64 -3.73 0.82 11.89
C ALA A 64 -4.39 0.84 13.27
N ALA A 65 -4.29 1.98 13.96
CA ALA A 65 -4.93 2.27 15.23
C ALA A 65 -5.93 3.42 15.11
N GLU A 66 -6.70 3.65 16.18
CA GLU A 66 -7.53 4.83 16.30
C GLU A 66 -6.64 6.09 16.27
N GLY A 67 -7.00 7.06 15.43
CA GLY A 67 -6.24 8.30 15.23
C GLY A 67 -5.23 8.26 14.08
N ASP A 68 -4.97 7.08 13.49
CA ASP A 68 -4.09 6.98 12.31
C ASP A 68 -4.79 7.47 11.04
N MET A 69 -3.99 8.05 10.14
CA MET A 69 -4.44 8.45 8.82
C MET A 69 -3.94 7.45 7.77
N VAL A 70 -4.88 6.85 7.02
CA VAL A 70 -4.57 5.99 5.88
C VAL A 70 -4.80 6.78 4.60
N ILE A 71 -3.75 6.94 3.80
CA ILE A 71 -3.81 7.63 2.50
C ILE A 71 -3.57 6.62 1.38
N CYS A 72 -4.58 6.40 0.55
CA CYS A 72 -4.46 5.60 -0.67
C CYS A 72 -3.98 6.48 -1.83
N MET A 73 -2.82 6.17 -2.40
CA MET A 73 -2.23 6.93 -3.50
C MET A 73 -1.92 6.04 -4.70
N GLY A 74 -2.26 6.50 -5.89
CA GLY A 74 -1.97 5.81 -7.14
C GLY A 74 -3.07 6.02 -8.18
N ALA A 75 -3.02 5.22 -9.24
CA ALA A 75 -4.02 5.20 -10.31
C ALA A 75 -4.64 3.81 -10.44
N GLY A 76 -5.73 3.70 -11.21
CA GLY A 76 -6.38 2.42 -11.49
C GLY A 76 -7.20 1.90 -10.31
N ASP A 77 -6.92 0.67 -9.88
CA ASP A 77 -7.77 -0.06 -8.93
C ASP A 77 -7.66 0.44 -7.48
N ILE A 78 -6.65 1.26 -7.14
CA ILE A 78 -6.47 1.78 -5.78
C ILE A 78 -7.67 2.61 -5.31
N THR A 79 -8.36 3.33 -6.22
CA THR A 79 -9.58 4.07 -5.90
C THR A 79 -10.73 3.13 -5.53
N LYS A 80 -10.83 1.98 -6.22
CA LYS A 80 -11.84 0.97 -5.90
C LYS A 80 -11.54 0.33 -4.56
N TRP A 81 -10.27 0.05 -4.28
CA TRP A 81 -9.82 -0.48 -2.99
C TRP A 81 -10.13 0.50 -1.86
N ALA A 82 -9.80 1.79 -2.03
CA ALA A 82 -10.09 2.82 -1.05
C ALA A 82 -11.58 2.93 -0.69
N ALA A 83 -12.47 2.71 -1.67
CA ALA A 83 -13.92 2.75 -1.46
C ALA A 83 -14.45 1.65 -0.52
N THR A 84 -13.79 0.49 -0.48
CA THR A 84 -14.22 -0.65 0.35
C THR A 84 -13.27 -0.94 1.53
N LEU A 85 -12.16 -0.22 1.64
CA LEU A 85 -11.09 -0.50 2.57
C LEU A 85 -11.54 -0.47 4.04
N ALA A 86 -12.34 0.54 4.42
CA ALA A 86 -12.80 0.68 5.79
C ALA A 86 -13.67 -0.50 6.25
N GLU A 87 -14.57 -0.96 5.38
CA GLU A 87 -15.42 -2.13 5.63
C GLU A 87 -14.57 -3.40 5.73
N GLY A 88 -13.64 -3.61 4.79
CA GLY A 88 -12.76 -4.78 4.78
C GLY A 88 -11.86 -4.87 6.03
N ILE A 89 -11.37 -3.74 6.55
CA ILE A 89 -10.61 -3.73 7.82
C ILE A 89 -11.51 -4.14 9.00
N CYS A 90 -12.74 -3.63 9.06
CA CYS A 90 -13.70 -4.00 10.10
C CYS A 90 -14.02 -5.49 10.07
N GLU A 91 -14.27 -6.05 8.88
CA GLU A 91 -14.48 -7.48 8.70
C GLU A 91 -13.26 -8.30 9.14
N ALA A 92 -12.06 -7.89 8.71
CA ALA A 92 -10.81 -8.55 9.09
C ALA A 92 -10.58 -8.56 10.61
N ARG A 93 -10.98 -7.48 11.31
CA ARG A 93 -10.94 -7.39 12.78
C ARG A 93 -11.98 -8.29 13.45
N ALA A 94 -13.19 -8.38 12.91
CA ALA A 94 -14.26 -9.19 13.48
C ALA A 94 -13.95 -10.70 13.46
N HIS A 95 -13.13 -11.16 12.51
CA HIS A 95 -12.73 -12.57 12.36
C HIS A 95 -11.39 -12.91 13.05
N LYS A 96 -10.80 -11.97 13.80
CA LYS A 96 -9.58 -12.19 14.55
C LYS A 96 -9.89 -13.01 15.82
N SER A 97 -9.59 -14.31 15.77
CA SER A 97 -9.72 -15.24 16.92
C SER A 97 -8.64 -15.00 17.96
#